data_AF-A0A9P4GKZ6-F1
#
_entry.id   AF-A0A9P4GKZ6-F1
#
_cell.length_a   1.000
_cell.length_b   1.000
_cell.length_c   1.000
_cell.angle_alpha   90.00
_cell.angle_beta   90.00
_cell.angle_gamma   90.00
#
_symmetry.space_group_name_H-M   'P 1'
#
loop_
_entity.id
_entity.type
_entity.pdbx_description
1 polymer ?
#
loop_
_entity_poly.entity_id
_entity_poly.type
_entity_poly.pdbx_seq_one_letter_code
_entity_poly.pdbx_strand_id
1 'polypeptide(L)'
;LLANTPQVLLSYLYLAFNALYTNMFVANELSAYAHERKPLRVTSPVGLQRSTYWLNVPYRYAIPLTMISAVFHWLTAQSLFMVRITITNTDKQGKRVPAGQISTCGYSPVALILTIVVASLIAVYGVAIGYRRYPAGMPLASSCSAAISAACHTNEPGASLLPVQWGAVTHGERDENGEELVGHCSFSRLPVELPIPGRLYA
;
A
#
# COMPACT_ATOMS: atom_id res chain seq x y z
N LEU A 1 -7.10 29.58 -0.58
CA LEU A 1 -6.57 28.32 -1.12
C LEU A 1 -5.23 27.93 -0.49
N LEU A 2 -4.26 28.86 -0.40
CA LEU A 2 -2.94 28.64 0.21
C LEU A 2 -2.97 27.95 1.59
N ALA A 3 -3.91 28.31 2.48
CA ALA A 3 -4.03 27.63 3.78
C ALA A 3 -4.37 26.12 3.70
N ASN A 4 -5.00 25.68 2.60
CA ASN A 4 -5.42 24.29 2.42
C ASN A 4 -4.48 23.48 1.52
N THR A 5 -3.49 24.10 0.86
CA THR A 5 -2.55 23.36 0.01
C THR A 5 -1.78 22.28 0.76
N PRO A 6 -1.36 22.49 2.03
CA PRO A 6 -0.69 21.43 2.78
C PRO A 6 -1.63 20.24 3.02
N GLN A 7 -2.92 20.49 3.32
CA GLN A 7 -3.91 19.44 3.54
C GLN A 7 -4.07 18.54 2.31
N VAL A 8 -4.09 19.11 1.11
CA VAL A 8 -4.18 18.34 -0.15
C VAL A 8 -2.92 17.49 -0.35
N LEU A 9 -1.74 18.06 -0.10
CA LEU A 9 -0.48 17.33 -0.18
C LEU A 9 -0.44 16.15 0.80
N LEU A 10 -0.90 16.34 2.03
CA LEU A 10 -0.98 15.28 3.04
C LEU A 10 -1.90 14.14 2.61
N SER A 11 -3.07 14.46 2.05
CA SER A 11 -3.99 13.44 1.51
C SER A 11 -3.34 12.62 0.40
N TYR A 12 -2.63 13.28 -0.52
CA TYR A 12 -1.91 12.60 -1.60
C TYR A 12 -0.82 11.68 -1.05
N LEU A 13 -0.02 12.17 -0.10
CA LEU A 13 1.02 11.36 0.55
C LEU A 13 0.42 10.15 1.27
N TYR A 14 -0.69 10.33 1.99
CA TYR A 14 -1.39 9.23 2.65
C TYR A 14 -1.81 8.15 1.64
N LEU A 15 -2.41 8.53 0.51
CA LEU A 15 -2.80 7.60 -0.54
C LEU A 15 -1.58 6.88 -1.15
N ALA A 16 -0.50 7.61 -1.41
CA ALA A 16 0.74 7.05 -1.95
C ALA A 16 1.38 6.04 -0.99
N PHE A 17 1.51 6.38 0.30
CA PHE A 17 2.01 5.47 1.32
C PHE A 17 1.12 4.24 1.47
N ASN A 18 -0.20 4.43 1.52
CA ASN A 18 -1.14 3.31 1.62
C ASN A 18 -1.02 2.35 0.41
N ALA A 19 -0.85 2.89 -0.80
CA ALA A 19 -0.61 2.08 -2.00
C ALA A 19 0.72 1.31 -1.92
N LEU A 20 1.80 1.96 -1.49
CA LEU A 20 3.11 1.31 -1.30
C LEU A 20 3.05 0.18 -0.27
N TYR A 21 2.45 0.43 0.90
CA TYR A 21 2.29 -0.59 1.94
C TYR A 21 1.44 -1.76 1.45
N THR A 22 0.34 -1.48 0.76
CA THR A 22 -0.51 -2.52 0.18
C THR A 22 0.29 -3.41 -0.76
N ASN A 23 1.05 -2.81 -1.68
CA ASN A 23 1.91 -3.56 -2.60
C ASN A 23 2.97 -4.39 -1.88
N MET A 24 3.62 -3.83 -0.85
CA MET A 24 4.59 -4.57 -0.04
C MET A 24 3.96 -5.77 0.67
N PHE A 25 2.75 -5.60 1.25
CA PHE A 25 2.06 -6.70 1.92
C PHE A 25 1.58 -7.77 0.96
N VAL A 26 1.03 -7.38 -0.20
CA VAL A 26 0.60 -8.32 -1.25
C VAL A 26 1.81 -9.09 -1.78
N ALA A 27 2.90 -8.41 -2.09
CA ALA A 27 4.13 -9.07 -2.54
C ALA A 27 4.67 -10.02 -1.46
N ASN A 28 4.70 -9.60 -0.19
CA ASN A 28 5.17 -10.45 0.91
C ASN A 28 4.25 -11.67 1.14
N GLU A 29 2.93 -11.51 0.99
CA GLU A 29 1.97 -12.62 1.06
C GLU A 29 2.21 -13.59 -0.11
N LEU A 30 2.41 -13.06 -1.31
CA LEU A 30 2.59 -13.83 -2.54
C LEU A 30 3.92 -14.61 -2.54
N SER A 31 5.04 -13.97 -2.17
CA SER A 31 6.33 -14.65 -2.01
C SER A 31 6.34 -15.72 -0.94
N ALA A 32 5.50 -15.62 0.09
CA ALA A 32 5.40 -16.65 1.11
C ALA A 32 4.88 -17.98 0.56
N TYR A 33 4.16 -17.99 -0.56
CA TYR A 33 3.75 -19.21 -1.26
C TYR A 33 4.90 -19.91 -1.99
N ALA A 34 6.04 -19.27 -2.21
CA ALA A 34 7.21 -19.96 -2.76
C ALA A 34 7.85 -20.92 -1.73
N HIS A 35 7.74 -20.57 -0.45
CA HIS A 35 8.42 -21.29 0.64
C HIS A 35 7.50 -22.18 1.47
N GLU A 36 6.21 -21.83 1.55
CA GLU A 36 5.26 -22.51 2.42
C GLU A 36 3.95 -22.79 1.67
N ARG A 37 3.43 -24.01 1.82
CA ARG A 37 2.12 -24.39 1.29
C ARG A 37 1.00 -23.78 2.15
N LYS A 38 0.13 -22.98 1.53
CA LYS A 38 -0.92 -22.21 2.21
C LYS A 38 -2.22 -22.19 1.40
N PRO A 39 -3.40 -22.10 2.05
CA PRO A 39 -4.66 -21.89 1.34
C PRO A 39 -4.74 -20.46 0.77
N LEU A 40 -5.35 -20.33 -0.40
CA LEU A 40 -5.57 -19.03 -1.04
C LEU A 40 -6.50 -18.15 -0.22
N ARG A 41 -6.22 -16.84 -0.24
CA ARG A 41 -7.06 -15.82 0.38
C ARG A 41 -7.92 -15.14 -0.69
N VAL A 42 -9.24 -15.25 -0.55
CA VAL A 42 -10.22 -14.78 -1.54
C VAL A 42 -11.35 -13.99 -0.88
N THR A 43 -12.09 -13.22 -1.67
CA THR A 43 -13.20 -12.39 -1.15
C THR A 43 -14.41 -13.22 -0.71
N SER A 44 -14.68 -14.33 -1.39
CA SER A 44 -15.78 -15.25 -1.06
C SER A 44 -15.21 -16.67 -0.90
N PRO A 45 -14.78 -17.06 0.32
CA PRO A 45 -14.07 -18.32 0.52
C PRO A 45 -15.01 -19.53 0.46
N VAL A 46 -14.50 -20.62 -0.10
CA VAL A 46 -15.14 -21.94 -0.09
C VAL A 46 -14.17 -22.97 0.50
N GLY A 47 -14.65 -23.83 1.40
CA GLY A 47 -13.86 -24.91 1.99
C GLY A 47 -12.70 -24.42 2.87
N LEU A 48 -11.45 -24.74 2.48
CA LEU A 48 -10.23 -24.41 3.24
C LEU A 48 -9.65 -23.03 2.93
N GLN A 49 -10.25 -22.29 1.98
CA GLN A 49 -9.82 -20.94 1.61
C GLN A 49 -10.01 -19.95 2.76
N ARG A 50 -9.18 -18.90 2.77
CA ARG A 50 -9.27 -17.83 3.78
C ARG A 50 -9.98 -16.61 3.20
N SER A 51 -10.79 -15.94 4.02
CA SER A 51 -11.39 -14.66 3.61
C SER A 51 -10.32 -13.56 3.56
N THR A 52 -10.50 -12.61 2.63
CA THR A 52 -9.71 -11.38 2.63
C THR A 52 -10.09 -10.46 3.80
N TYR A 53 -9.17 -9.58 4.20
CA TYR A 53 -9.49 -8.47 5.11
C TYR A 53 -10.37 -7.48 4.36
N TRP A 54 -11.32 -6.84 5.05
CA TRP A 54 -12.20 -5.84 4.44
C TRP A 54 -11.42 -4.64 3.87
N LEU A 55 -10.25 -4.36 4.44
CA LEU A 55 -9.25 -3.44 3.93
C LEU A 55 -8.06 -4.28 3.41
N ASN A 56 -7.53 -4.03 2.22
CA ASN A 56 -6.43 -4.81 1.61
C ASN A 56 -5.16 -4.96 2.49
N VAL A 57 -5.07 -4.21 3.59
CA VAL A 57 -3.96 -4.20 4.56
C VAL A 57 -4.44 -4.74 5.91
N PRO A 58 -3.63 -5.57 6.61
CA PRO A 58 -3.97 -6.03 7.97
C PRO A 58 -4.24 -4.85 8.92
N TYR A 59 -5.30 -4.94 9.73
CA TYR A 59 -5.74 -3.87 10.63
C TYR A 59 -4.64 -3.33 11.57
N ARG A 60 -3.71 -4.20 11.98
CA ARG A 60 -2.54 -3.82 12.80
C ARG A 60 -1.65 -2.73 12.18
N TYR A 61 -1.67 -2.58 10.85
CA TYR A 61 -0.93 -1.54 10.13
C TYR A 61 -1.86 -0.43 9.64
N ALA A 62 -3.07 -0.78 9.18
CA ALA A 62 -4.02 0.20 8.70
C ALA A 62 -4.46 1.18 9.81
N ILE A 63 -4.79 0.68 11.01
CA ILE A 63 -5.28 1.52 12.11
C ILE A 63 -4.24 2.56 12.55
N PRO A 64 -2.98 2.20 12.88
CA PRO A 64 -1.98 3.19 13.24
C PRO A 64 -1.70 4.21 12.12
N LEU A 65 -1.65 3.76 10.86
CA LEU A 65 -1.41 4.63 9.71
C LEU A 65 -2.53 5.67 9.56
N THR A 66 -3.79 5.26 9.67
CA THR A 66 -4.95 6.16 9.61
C THR A 66 -4.96 7.12 10.79
N MET A 67 -4.65 6.66 12.00
CA MET A 67 -4.58 7.53 13.19
C MET A 67 -3.47 8.58 13.07
N ILE A 68 -2.27 8.18 12.64
CA ILE A 68 -1.15 9.10 12.41
C ILE A 68 -1.52 10.13 11.34
N SER A 69 -2.15 9.70 10.24
CA SER A 69 -2.63 10.60 9.19
C SER A 69 -3.63 11.61 9.74
N ALA A 70 -4.63 11.17 10.51
CA ALA A 70 -5.62 12.07 11.12
C ALA A 70 -4.98 13.11 12.05
N VAL A 71 -4.03 12.69 12.90
CA VAL A 71 -3.26 13.60 13.76
C VAL A 71 -2.45 14.60 12.93
N PHE A 72 -1.83 14.15 11.84
CA PHE A 72 -1.01 15.00 10.99
C PHE A 72 -1.83 16.04 10.23
N HIS A 73 -2.99 15.66 9.72
CA HIS A 73 -4.00 16.56 9.15
C HIS A 73 -4.49 17.58 10.18
N TRP A 74 -4.77 17.13 11.40
CA TRP A 74 -5.22 18.01 12.48
C TRP A 74 -4.14 19.03 12.89
N LEU A 75 -2.90 18.59 13.10
CA LEU A 75 -1.77 19.49 13.40
C LEU A 75 -1.54 20.51 12.29
N THR A 76 -1.66 20.08 11.04
CA THR A 76 -1.51 20.96 9.88
C THR A 76 -2.60 22.03 9.84
N ALA A 77 -3.84 21.69 10.20
CA ALA A 77 -4.93 22.66 10.30
C ALA A 77 -4.70 23.69 11.41
N GLN A 78 -4.00 23.31 12.49
CA GLN A 78 -3.59 24.23 13.55
C GLN A 78 -2.34 25.05 13.15
N SER A 79 -1.50 24.53 12.25
CA SER A 79 -0.27 25.20 11.81
C SER A 79 -0.52 26.38 10.86
N LEU A 80 -1.51 26.25 9.97
CA LEU A 80 -1.86 27.24 8.95
C LEU A 80 -3.38 27.38 8.90
N PHE A 81 -3.88 28.56 9.25
CA PHE A 81 -5.31 28.82 9.32
C PHE A 81 -5.67 30.14 8.64
N MET A 82 -6.89 30.23 8.12
CA MET A 82 -7.37 31.45 7.48
C MET A 82 -7.82 32.45 8.55
N VAL A 83 -7.28 33.67 8.49
CA VAL A 83 -7.66 34.78 9.37
C VAL A 83 -8.45 35.80 8.55
N ARG A 84 -9.65 36.13 9.00
CA ARG A 84 -10.47 37.19 8.40
C ARG A 84 -10.53 38.40 9.33
N ILE A 85 -10.00 39.51 8.87
CA ILE A 85 -9.97 40.78 9.57
C ILE A 85 -11.10 41.65 9.00
N THR A 86 -12.09 41.99 9.82
CA THR A 86 -13.15 42.93 9.44
C THR A 86 -12.80 44.31 9.98
N ILE A 87 -12.62 45.26 9.08
CA ILE A 87 -12.37 46.66 9.41
C ILE A 87 -13.74 47.29 9.70
N THR A 88 -13.93 47.84 10.90
CA THR A 88 -15.15 48.55 11.27
C THR A 88 -14.90 50.04 11.39
N ASN A 89 -15.71 50.87 10.74
CA ASN A 89 -15.77 52.31 10.98
C ASN A 89 -16.86 52.63 12.00
N THR A 90 -16.73 53.77 12.67
CA THR A 90 -17.75 54.27 13.59
C THR A 90 -18.61 55.29 12.85
N ASP A 91 -19.92 55.02 12.77
CA ASP A 91 -20.89 55.96 12.20
C ASP A 91 -21.06 57.19 13.13
N LYS A 92 -21.66 58.28 12.63
CA LYS A 92 -21.97 59.52 13.37
C LYS A 92 -22.81 59.29 14.64
N GLN A 93 -23.48 58.14 14.73
CA GLN A 93 -24.29 57.69 15.88
C GLN A 93 -23.51 56.78 16.85
N GLY A 94 -22.19 56.61 16.67
CA GLY A 94 -21.34 55.78 17.52
C GLY A 94 -21.40 54.27 17.22
N LYS A 95 -22.15 53.84 16.20
CA LYS A 95 -22.32 52.42 15.85
C LYS A 95 -21.18 51.92 14.97
N ARG A 96 -20.62 50.75 15.30
CA ARG A 96 -19.63 50.06 14.45
C ARG A 96 -20.30 49.52 13.19
N VAL A 97 -19.92 50.05 12.03
CA VAL A 97 -20.35 49.59 10.70
C VAL A 97 -19.18 48.94 9.97
N PRO A 98 -19.37 47.77 9.33
CA PRO A 98 -18.31 47.12 8.57
C PRO A 98 -17.92 47.97 7.35
N ALA A 99 -16.64 48.35 7.27
CA ALA A 99 -16.08 49.20 6.21
C ALA A 99 -15.26 48.41 5.17
N GLY A 100 -14.76 47.23 5.53
CA GLY A 100 -14.01 46.36 4.63
C GLY A 100 -13.61 45.04 5.28
N GLN A 101 -13.19 44.07 4.47
CA GLN A 101 -12.72 42.77 4.94
C GLN A 101 -11.41 42.40 4.24
N ILE A 102 -10.41 41.99 5.01
CA ILE A 102 -9.14 41.46 4.53
C ILE A 102 -9.03 40.01 4.98
N SER A 103 -8.69 39.12 4.06
CA SER A 103 -8.41 37.71 4.38
C SER A 103 -6.92 37.44 4.22
N THR A 104 -6.29 36.90 5.27
CA THR A 104 -4.86 36.54 5.30
C THR A 104 -4.68 35.13 5.88
N CYS A 105 -3.45 34.61 5.85
CA CYS A 105 -3.09 33.35 6.49
C CYS A 105 -2.41 33.63 7.84
N GLY A 106 -2.94 33.07 8.92
CA GLY A 106 -2.26 32.98 10.20
C GLY A 106 -1.47 31.68 10.30
N TYR A 107 -0.45 31.66 11.15
CA TYR A 107 0.30 30.45 11.47
C TYR A 107 0.58 30.34 12.96
N SER A 108 0.67 29.12 13.48
CA SER A 108 1.05 28.82 14.86
C SER A 108 2.45 28.20 14.90
N PRO A 109 3.46 28.87 15.49
CA PRO A 109 4.83 28.34 15.54
C PRO A 109 4.92 26.98 16.23
N VAL A 110 4.16 26.78 17.32
CA VAL A 110 4.17 25.52 18.09
C VAL A 110 3.61 24.38 17.25
N ALA A 111 2.46 24.59 16.58
CA ALA A 111 1.87 23.58 15.72
C ALA A 111 2.78 23.26 14.52
N LEU A 112 3.48 24.26 13.99
CA LEU A 112 4.44 24.08 12.90
C LEU A 112 5.63 23.19 13.34
N ILE A 113 6.22 23.46 14.51
CA ILE A 113 7.30 22.64 15.08
C ILE A 113 6.83 21.19 15.29
N LEU A 114 5.66 20.99 15.90
CA LEU A 114 5.11 19.64 16.12
C LEU A 114 4.87 18.90 14.79
N THR A 115 4.36 19.60 13.77
CA THR A 115 4.16 19.04 12.43
C THR A 115 5.49 18.59 11.83
N ILE A 116 6.55 19.40 11.91
CA ILE A 116 7.88 19.02 11.39
C ILE A 116 8.43 17.78 12.12
N VAL A 117 8.32 17.73 13.45
CA VAL A 117 8.79 16.58 14.24
C VAL A 117 8.06 15.30 13.81
N VAL A 118 6.72 15.33 13.74
CA VAL A 118 5.93 14.17 13.31
C VAL A 118 6.28 13.75 11.88
N ALA A 119 6.45 14.71 10.97
CA ALA A 119 6.86 14.45 9.58
C ALA A 119 8.21 13.72 9.51
N SER A 120 9.19 14.18 10.31
CA SER A 120 10.52 13.58 10.34
C SER A 120 10.50 12.14 10.87
N LEU A 121 9.70 11.86 11.91
CA LEU A 121 9.54 10.51 12.45
C LEU A 121 8.92 9.56 11.43
N ILE A 122 7.89 10.01 10.70
CA ILE A 122 7.26 9.23 9.63
C ILE A 122 8.26 8.94 8.51
N ALA A 123 9.06 9.94 8.10
CA ALA A 123 10.08 9.76 7.07
C ALA A 123 11.14 8.74 7.48
N VAL A 124 11.67 8.84 8.71
CA VAL A 124 12.64 7.88 9.26
C VAL A 124 12.05 6.47 9.32
N TYR A 125 10.80 6.33 9.78
CA TYR A 125 10.11 5.03 9.83
C TYR A 125 9.91 4.43 8.44
N GLY A 126 9.49 5.23 7.45
CA GLY A 126 9.33 4.80 6.06
C GLY A 126 10.64 4.33 5.44
N VAL A 127 11.73 5.07 5.66
CA VAL A 127 13.09 4.67 5.22
C VAL A 127 13.53 3.37 5.90
N ALA A 128 13.29 3.22 7.21
CA ALA A 128 13.62 1.99 7.94
C ALA A 128 12.88 0.76 7.39
N ILE A 129 11.61 0.90 7.02
CA ILE A 129 10.85 -0.18 6.37
C ILE A 129 11.36 -0.44 4.95
N GLY A 130 11.77 0.59 4.22
CA GLY A 130 12.37 0.45 2.89
C GLY A 130 13.63 -0.42 2.88
N TYR A 131 14.37 -0.47 3.98
CA TYR A 131 15.53 -1.37 4.14
C TYR A 131 15.15 -2.83 4.45
N ARG A 132 13.88 -3.14 4.71
CA ARG A 132 13.44 -4.51 5.00
C ARG A 132 13.54 -5.35 3.73
N ARG A 133 14.40 -6.38 3.76
CA ARG A 133 14.57 -7.28 2.62
C ARG A 133 13.33 -8.10 2.34
N TYR A 134 13.04 -8.23 1.05
CA TYR A 134 12.02 -9.11 0.51
C TYR A 134 12.56 -10.55 0.43
N PRO A 135 11.81 -11.57 0.90
CA PRO A 135 12.23 -12.95 0.75
C PRO A 135 12.24 -13.34 -0.74
N ALA A 136 13.41 -13.72 -1.25
CA ALA A 136 13.56 -14.17 -2.63
C ALA A 136 12.83 -15.50 -2.86
N GLY A 137 12.28 -15.73 -4.05
CA GLY A 137 11.65 -17.00 -4.41
C GLY A 137 10.68 -16.85 -5.56
N MET A 138 9.70 -15.96 -5.43
CA MET A 138 8.72 -15.64 -6.47
C MET A 138 9.07 -14.31 -7.15
N PRO A 139 8.92 -14.16 -8.49
CA PRO A 139 9.04 -12.88 -9.15
C PRO A 139 8.09 -11.86 -8.53
N LEU A 140 8.50 -10.59 -8.53
CA LEU A 140 7.76 -9.50 -7.88
C LEU A 140 6.49 -9.14 -8.68
N ALA A 141 5.52 -10.04 -8.68
CA ALA A 141 4.25 -9.87 -9.37
C ALA A 141 3.35 -8.83 -8.69
N SER A 142 3.49 -8.63 -7.36
CA SER A 142 2.72 -7.68 -6.54
C SER A 142 1.24 -7.64 -6.94
N SER A 143 0.79 -6.55 -7.58
CA SER A 143 -0.60 -6.31 -8.00
C SER A 143 -0.79 -6.42 -9.52
N CYS A 144 0.19 -6.95 -10.25
CA CYS A 144 0.10 -7.18 -11.69
C CYS A 144 -0.85 -8.35 -11.96
N SER A 145 -2.03 -8.04 -12.48
CA SER A 145 -3.04 -9.05 -12.81
C SER A 145 -2.54 -10.09 -13.81
N ALA A 146 -1.73 -9.68 -14.79
CA ALA A 146 -1.13 -10.60 -15.76
C ALA A 146 -0.20 -11.62 -15.09
N ALA A 147 0.67 -11.17 -14.18
CA ALA A 147 1.59 -12.04 -13.47
C ALA A 147 0.87 -12.97 -12.47
N ILE A 148 -0.18 -12.47 -11.80
CA ILE A 148 -1.04 -13.30 -10.94
C ILE A 148 -1.78 -14.34 -11.77
N SER A 149 -2.31 -13.95 -12.95
CA SER A 149 -3.01 -14.87 -13.85
C SER A 149 -2.08 -15.99 -14.34
N ALA A 150 -0.85 -15.66 -14.74
CA ALA A 150 0.13 -16.66 -15.13
C ALA A 150 0.42 -17.65 -13.98
N ALA A 151 0.61 -17.14 -12.75
CA ALA A 151 0.81 -18.01 -11.59
C ALA A 151 -0.42 -18.88 -11.26
N CYS A 152 -1.64 -18.43 -11.58
CA CYS A 152 -2.88 -19.17 -11.34
C CYS A 152 -3.25 -20.14 -12.47
N HIS A 153 -2.55 -20.11 -13.60
CA HIS A 153 -2.78 -21.04 -14.71
C HIS A 153 -2.19 -22.41 -14.36
N THR A 154 -3.02 -23.24 -13.72
CA THR A 154 -2.71 -24.64 -13.41
C THR A 154 -3.67 -25.57 -14.12
N ASN A 155 -3.16 -26.71 -14.59
CA ASN A 155 -3.96 -27.75 -15.21
C ASN A 155 -4.60 -28.69 -14.17
N GLU A 156 -4.43 -28.41 -12.87
CA GLU A 156 -4.93 -29.23 -11.76
C GLU A 156 -6.36 -28.82 -11.34
N PRO A 157 -7.38 -29.68 -11.57
CA PRO A 157 -8.73 -29.38 -11.14
C PRO A 157 -8.81 -29.34 -9.60
N GLY A 158 -9.43 -28.30 -9.06
CA GLY A 158 -9.66 -28.15 -7.62
C GLY A 158 -8.45 -27.68 -6.80
N ALA A 159 -7.32 -27.34 -7.45
CA ALA A 159 -6.15 -26.80 -6.76
C ALA A 159 -6.49 -25.52 -5.95
N SER A 160 -7.43 -24.70 -6.44
CA SER A 160 -7.84 -23.46 -5.77
C SER A 160 -8.51 -23.67 -4.40
N LEU A 161 -9.10 -24.84 -4.14
CA LEU A 161 -9.81 -25.16 -2.89
C LEU A 161 -8.89 -25.73 -1.81
N LEU A 162 -7.67 -26.10 -2.16
CA LEU A 162 -6.71 -26.76 -1.29
C LEU A 162 -5.52 -25.83 -1.00
N PRO A 163 -4.70 -26.14 0.03
CA PRO A 163 -3.43 -25.47 0.23
C PRO A 163 -2.50 -25.67 -0.97
N VAL A 164 -2.03 -24.58 -1.56
CA VAL A 164 -1.15 -24.56 -2.73
C VAL A 164 0.22 -23.99 -2.38
N GLN A 165 1.22 -24.34 -3.18
CA GLN A 165 2.55 -23.75 -3.15
C GLN A 165 2.90 -23.31 -4.57
N TRP A 166 3.65 -22.21 -4.70
CA TRP A 166 4.12 -21.70 -5.99
C TRP A 166 5.52 -22.24 -6.27
N GLY A 167 5.76 -22.70 -7.50
CA GLY A 167 7.06 -23.16 -7.95
C GLY A 167 7.02 -23.70 -9.37
N ALA A 168 8.13 -24.30 -9.81
CA ALA A 168 8.22 -24.96 -11.11
C ALA A 168 7.45 -26.29 -11.07
N VAL A 169 6.44 -26.43 -11.93
CA VAL A 169 5.57 -27.61 -12.03
C VAL A 169 6.06 -28.55 -13.13
N THR A 170 6.48 -28.01 -14.27
CA THR A 170 7.17 -28.75 -15.33
C THR A 170 8.51 -28.08 -15.61
N HIS A 171 9.59 -28.85 -15.55
CA HIS A 171 10.92 -28.39 -15.95
C HIS A 171 11.78 -29.60 -16.33
N GLY A 172 12.68 -29.43 -17.32
CA GLY A 172 13.59 -30.50 -17.75
C GLY A 172 13.00 -31.48 -18.78
N GLU A 173 11.79 -31.25 -19.29
CA GLU A 173 11.29 -31.93 -20.49
C GLU A 173 12.09 -31.43 -21.70
N ARG A 174 12.46 -32.35 -22.60
CA ARG A 174 13.13 -32.01 -23.86
C ARG A 174 12.20 -32.26 -25.02
N ASP A 175 12.19 -31.34 -25.97
CA ASP A 175 11.49 -31.51 -27.24
C ASP A 175 12.15 -32.62 -28.07
N GLU A 176 11.49 -33.05 -29.15
CA GLU A 176 11.98 -34.05 -30.12
C GLU A 176 13.36 -33.68 -30.69
N ASN A 177 13.70 -32.40 -30.71
CA ASN A 177 14.99 -31.85 -31.15
C ASN A 177 16.08 -31.84 -30.05
N GLY A 178 15.77 -32.29 -28.83
CA GLY A 178 16.68 -32.30 -27.69
C GLY A 178 16.85 -30.95 -26.97
N GLU A 179 16.11 -29.92 -27.38
CA GLU A 179 16.08 -28.61 -26.70
C GLU A 179 15.23 -28.68 -25.43
N GLU A 180 15.67 -28.00 -24.36
CA GLU A 180 14.93 -27.97 -23.09
C GLU A 180 13.67 -27.10 -23.26
N LEU A 181 12.50 -27.71 -23.08
CA LEU A 181 11.21 -27.02 -23.14
C LEU A 181 11.13 -25.94 -22.05
N VAL A 182 10.44 -24.84 -22.37
CA VAL A 182 10.17 -23.78 -21.40
C VAL A 182 9.37 -24.38 -20.25
N GLY A 183 9.90 -24.30 -19.04
CA GLY A 183 9.21 -24.82 -17.85
C GLY A 183 8.01 -23.97 -17.48
N HIS A 184 7.06 -24.50 -16.72
CA HIS A 184 5.92 -23.72 -16.22
C HIS A 184 5.98 -23.47 -14.72
N CYS A 185 5.76 -22.21 -14.32
CA CYS A 185 5.68 -21.83 -12.90
C CYS A 185 4.25 -21.44 -12.53
N SER A 186 3.60 -22.26 -11.69
CA SER A 186 2.24 -21.98 -11.24
C SER A 186 1.98 -22.47 -9.82
N PHE A 187 0.82 -22.11 -9.29
CA PHE A 187 0.30 -22.68 -8.05
C PHE A 187 -0.11 -24.14 -8.28
N SER A 188 0.41 -25.03 -7.45
CA SER A 188 0.07 -26.45 -7.49
C SER A 188 -0.23 -26.99 -6.10
N ARG A 189 -1.12 -27.99 -6.03
CA ARG A 189 -1.35 -28.78 -4.80
C ARG A 189 -0.27 -29.85 -4.60
N LEU A 190 0.43 -30.21 -5.67
CA LEU A 190 1.48 -31.23 -5.69
C LEU A 190 2.82 -30.62 -5.26
N PRO A 191 3.81 -31.44 -4.86
CA PRO A 191 5.15 -30.94 -4.56
C PRO A 191 5.70 -30.15 -5.74
N VAL A 192 6.18 -28.93 -5.48
CA VAL A 192 6.80 -28.05 -6.47
C VAL A 192 8.23 -27.76 -6.06
N GLU A 193 9.08 -27.51 -7.05
CA GLU A 193 10.47 -27.14 -6.83
C GLU A 193 10.67 -25.64 -7.03
N LEU A 194 11.73 -25.10 -6.42
CA LEU A 194 12.08 -23.69 -6.63
C LEU A 194 12.62 -23.50 -8.06
N PRO A 195 12.27 -22.39 -8.74
CA PRO A 195 12.81 -22.09 -10.06
C PRO A 195 14.34 -22.02 -10.03
N ILE A 196 14.98 -22.67 -10.99
CA ILE A 196 16.44 -22.73 -11.10
C ILE A 196 16.92 -21.43 -11.79
N PRO A 197 17.85 -20.68 -11.18
CA PRO A 197 18.41 -19.48 -11.80
C PRO A 197 19.03 -19.79 -13.17
N GLY A 198 18.67 -19.01 -14.19
CA GLY A 198 19.20 -19.14 -15.55
C GLY A 198 18.35 -19.97 -16.52
N ARG A 199 17.26 -20.61 -16.05
CA ARG A 199 16.27 -21.28 -16.92
C ARG A 199 15.09 -20.36 -17.27
N LEU A 200 14.48 -20.62 -18.42
CA LEU A 200 13.28 -19.93 -18.88
C LEU A 200 12.04 -20.65 -18.34
N TYR A 201 11.13 -19.85 -17.78
CA TYR A 201 9.85 -20.30 -17.27
C TYR A 201 8.72 -19.41 -17.81
N ALA A 202 7.59 -20.04 -18.13
CA ALA A 202 6.35 -19.40 -18.56
C ALA A 202 5.28 -19.44 -17.45
#